data_AF-A0A2G9H9T3-F1
#
_entry.id   AF-A0A2G9H9T3-F1
#
_cell.length_a   1.000
_cell.length_b   1.000
_cell.length_c   1.000
_cell.angle_alpha   90.00
_cell.angle_beta   90.00
_cell.angle_gamma   90.00
#
_symmetry.space_group_name_H-M   'P 1'
#
loop_
_entity.id
_entity.type
_entity.pdbx_description
1 polymer ?
#
loop_
_entity_poly.entity_id
_entity_poly.type
_entity_poly.pdbx_seq_one_letter_code
_entity_poly.pdbx_strand_id
1 'polypeptide(L)'
;MAVAAVSGHCTQFSGLRKSFLKLDNSNSSSTQSLFNNVNSHLRLSSSNKRCRGVVTMAGSGKFFVGGNWKCNGTKDSTSKLVSDLNSATLESDVDVVVAPPFVYIDQVKNSLSDRIGISAQNCWTGKGGAFTGEISVEQLKDLGCKWAILGHSERRHILGEDDQFIGKKAAYALSEGLGVIACIGELLEEREAGKTFDVCFRQMKAFAVAVPSWDNIVIAYEPVWAIGTGKVATPEQAQEVHVAVRDWLSKNVSAEVASKTRIIYGVFSERCFDCFPSVLYYAGTIKVLDIPCPMYDHSVSFCLQFFVGGNWKCNGTKDSTSKLVSDLNSATLESDVDVVVAPPFVYIDQVKNSLSDRIGISAQNCWTGKGGAFTGEISVEQLKDLGCKWAILGHSERRHILGEDDQFIGKKAAYALSEGLGVIACIGELLEEREAGKTFDVCFRQMKAFAVAVPSWDNIVIAYEPVWAIGTGKVATPEQAQEVHVAVRDWLSKNVSAEVASKTRIIYGGSVNGSNCTELAKEEDIDGFLVGGASLKGPEFATIVNSVTAKKVAA
;
A
#
# COMPACT_ATOMS: atom_id res chain seq x y z
N MET A 1 30.90 -27.09 21.05
CA MET A 1 31.40 -28.38 20.56
C MET A 1 31.10 -28.47 19.07
N ALA A 2 32.13 -28.80 18.28
CA ALA A 2 32.15 -29.20 16.87
C ALA A 2 31.54 -28.24 15.82
N VAL A 3 32.46 -27.53 15.17
CA VAL A 3 32.37 -26.82 13.89
C VAL A 3 32.49 -27.84 12.74
N ALA A 4 31.72 -27.68 11.66
CA ALA A 4 32.07 -28.24 10.36
C ALA A 4 31.65 -27.28 9.24
N ALA A 5 32.65 -26.63 8.65
CA ALA A 5 32.55 -25.88 7.41
C ALA A 5 32.54 -26.84 6.21
N VAL A 6 31.70 -26.57 5.21
CA VAL A 6 31.80 -27.23 3.89
C VAL A 6 31.92 -26.16 2.82
N SER A 7 33.00 -26.30 2.07
CA SER A 7 33.53 -25.49 0.98
C SER A 7 32.61 -25.40 -0.23
N GLY A 8 32.57 -24.22 -0.85
CA GLY A 8 31.94 -24.00 -2.15
C GLY A 8 32.67 -24.72 -3.29
N HIS A 9 31.89 -25.14 -4.29
CA HIS A 9 32.37 -25.51 -5.62
C HIS A 9 31.50 -24.84 -6.68
N CYS A 10 32.17 -24.02 -7.48
CA CYS A 10 31.71 -23.42 -8.71
C CYS A 10 31.84 -24.47 -9.83
N THR A 11 30.74 -24.84 -10.49
CA THR A 11 30.80 -25.68 -11.69
C THR A 11 30.48 -24.86 -12.93
N GLN A 12 31.54 -24.49 -13.66
CA GLN A 12 31.48 -24.09 -15.06
C GLN A 12 31.23 -25.34 -15.91
N PHE A 13 30.11 -25.39 -16.64
CA PHE A 13 29.87 -26.41 -17.66
C PHE A 13 30.33 -25.91 -19.03
N SER A 14 31.27 -26.66 -19.63
CA SER A 14 31.66 -26.55 -21.03
C SER A 14 31.57 -27.94 -21.68
N GLY A 15 31.16 -28.00 -22.93
CA GLY A 15 31.37 -29.18 -23.78
C GLY A 15 30.12 -29.90 -24.31
N LEU A 16 29.61 -29.41 -25.44
CA LEU A 16 28.86 -30.19 -26.42
C LEU A 16 29.75 -31.30 -27.01
N ARG A 17 29.33 -32.57 -26.98
CA ARG A 17 29.64 -33.55 -28.03
C ARG A 17 28.46 -34.48 -28.29
N LYS A 18 27.96 -34.40 -29.53
CA LYS A 18 27.00 -35.32 -30.15
C LYS A 18 27.63 -36.71 -30.31
N SER A 19 26.92 -37.74 -29.90
CA SER A 19 27.18 -39.15 -30.20
C SER A 19 26.60 -39.49 -31.58
N PHE A 20 27.46 -39.93 -32.51
CA PHE A 20 27.05 -40.62 -33.74
C PHE A 20 27.19 -42.13 -33.55
N LEU A 21 26.15 -42.85 -33.99
CA LEU A 21 26.02 -44.30 -34.02
C LEU A 21 27.03 -44.93 -35.00
N LYS A 22 27.63 -46.04 -34.58
CA LYS A 22 28.41 -46.95 -35.44
C LYS A 22 27.45 -47.78 -36.30
N LEU A 23 27.76 -47.92 -37.59
CA LEU A 23 27.21 -48.96 -38.46
C LEU A 23 28.36 -49.87 -38.91
N ASP A 24 28.09 -51.17 -38.86
CA ASP A 24 29.00 -52.26 -39.18
C ASP A 24 29.24 -52.43 -40.69
N ASN A 25 30.44 -52.95 -40.98
CA ASN A 25 30.96 -53.32 -42.30
C ASN A 25 30.31 -54.60 -42.85
N SER A 26 29.99 -54.60 -44.15
CA SER A 26 30.28 -55.75 -45.03
C SER A 26 30.24 -55.38 -46.52
N ASN A 27 31.41 -55.49 -47.17
CA ASN A 27 31.73 -55.90 -48.55
C ASN A 27 30.66 -55.78 -49.66
N SER A 28 30.97 -55.04 -50.74
CA SER A 28 31.48 -55.64 -52.00
C SER A 28 31.58 -54.62 -53.16
N SER A 29 32.80 -54.50 -53.69
CA SER A 29 33.23 -54.33 -55.10
C SER A 29 32.56 -53.34 -56.08
N SER A 30 33.48 -52.57 -56.71
CA SER A 30 33.55 -52.15 -58.13
C SER A 30 32.51 -51.13 -58.61
N THR A 31 32.89 -49.92 -59.02
CA THR A 31 33.56 -49.62 -60.30
C THR A 31 33.88 -48.12 -60.38
N GLN A 32 34.99 -47.84 -61.05
CA GLN A 32 35.54 -46.53 -61.41
C GLN A 32 34.56 -45.63 -62.17
N SER A 33 34.49 -44.37 -61.77
CA SER A 33 34.95 -43.18 -62.52
C SER A 33 34.25 -42.92 -63.84
N LEU A 34 33.67 -41.72 -64.00
CA LEU A 34 33.79 -40.97 -65.25
C LEU A 34 33.49 -39.48 -65.00
N PHE A 35 34.50 -38.69 -65.34
CA PHE A 35 34.52 -37.23 -65.42
C PHE A 35 33.45 -36.69 -66.39
N ASN A 36 32.83 -35.55 -66.07
CA ASN A 36 33.14 -34.26 -66.71
C ASN A 36 32.09 -33.16 -66.43
N ASN A 37 32.63 -31.99 -66.04
CA ASN A 37 32.28 -30.62 -66.45
C ASN A 37 30.81 -30.20 -66.53
N VAL A 38 30.44 -29.16 -65.76
CA VAL A 38 30.28 -27.79 -66.27
C VAL A 38 30.49 -26.78 -65.14
N ASN A 39 31.37 -25.80 -65.39
CA ASN A 39 31.56 -24.59 -64.59
C ASN A 39 30.37 -23.63 -64.71
N SER A 40 29.92 -23.08 -63.59
CA SER A 40 29.52 -21.66 -63.56
C SER A 40 29.74 -21.08 -62.17
N HIS A 41 30.62 -20.09 -62.12
CA HIS A 41 30.97 -19.27 -60.97
C HIS A 41 29.75 -18.72 -60.22
N LEU A 42 29.66 -18.98 -58.92
CA LEU A 42 29.03 -18.08 -57.95
C LEU A 42 29.86 -18.08 -56.66
N ARG A 43 30.42 -16.91 -56.36
CA ARG A 43 31.17 -16.63 -55.13
C ARG A 43 30.24 -16.81 -53.94
N LEU A 44 30.53 -17.80 -53.09
CA LEU A 44 29.93 -17.93 -51.76
C LEU A 44 30.50 -16.85 -50.84
N SER A 45 29.77 -15.76 -50.61
CA SER A 45 30.00 -14.92 -49.44
C SER A 45 29.34 -15.58 -48.23
N SER A 46 30.16 -16.00 -47.28
CA SER A 46 29.71 -16.50 -45.99
C SER A 46 29.09 -15.36 -45.19
N SER A 47 27.77 -15.31 -45.10
CA SER A 47 27.08 -14.53 -44.07
C SER A 47 26.42 -15.48 -43.08
N ASN A 48 27.16 -15.82 -42.03
CA ASN A 48 26.59 -16.32 -40.78
C ASN A 48 25.82 -15.15 -40.13
N LYS A 49 24.64 -14.82 -40.64
CA LYS A 49 23.63 -14.10 -39.86
C LYS A 49 22.77 -15.15 -39.17
N ARG A 50 23.00 -15.31 -37.86
CA ARG A 50 21.97 -15.86 -36.96
C ARG A 50 20.71 -15.03 -37.19
N CYS A 51 19.70 -15.61 -37.82
CA CYS A 51 18.34 -15.08 -37.75
C CYS A 51 17.92 -15.12 -36.28
N ARG A 52 18.08 -14.00 -35.56
CA ARG A 52 17.22 -13.72 -34.43
C ARG A 52 15.83 -13.60 -35.03
N GLY A 53 14.95 -14.55 -34.75
CA GLY A 53 13.53 -14.37 -35.03
C GLY A 53 13.08 -13.12 -34.30
N VAL A 54 12.90 -12.02 -35.05
CA VAL A 54 12.26 -10.83 -34.52
C VAL A 54 10.79 -11.16 -34.52
N VAL A 55 10.25 -11.53 -33.36
CA VAL A 55 8.81 -11.61 -33.16
C VAL A 55 8.29 -10.19 -33.33
N THR A 56 7.64 -9.92 -34.47
CA THR A 56 6.96 -8.64 -34.70
C THR A 56 5.84 -8.50 -33.67
N MET A 57 5.84 -7.39 -32.91
CA MET A 57 4.73 -7.04 -32.04
C MET A 57 3.42 -7.08 -32.85
N ALA A 58 2.42 -7.81 -32.36
CA ALA A 58 1.12 -7.90 -33.04
C ALA A 58 0.31 -6.60 -32.98
N GLY A 59 0.77 -5.58 -32.23
CA GLY A 59 0.13 -4.28 -32.10
C GLY A 59 1.04 -3.13 -32.54
N SER A 60 0.44 -1.97 -32.81
CA SER A 60 1.13 -0.78 -33.32
C SER A 60 1.74 0.12 -32.25
N GLY A 61 1.69 -0.28 -30.98
CA GLY A 61 2.15 0.51 -29.84
C GLY A 61 3.66 0.40 -29.58
N LYS A 62 4.25 1.45 -28.98
CA LYS A 62 5.60 1.41 -28.42
C LYS A 62 5.71 0.35 -27.34
N PHE A 63 6.90 -0.26 -27.20
CA PHE A 63 7.17 -1.19 -26.11
C PHE A 63 7.01 -0.48 -24.77
N PHE A 64 6.46 -1.15 -23.75
CA PHE A 64 6.17 -0.53 -22.46
C PHE A 64 6.78 -1.35 -21.34
N VAL A 65 7.50 -0.69 -20.43
CA VAL A 65 8.12 -1.30 -19.26
C VAL A 65 7.66 -0.57 -18.00
N GLY A 66 6.97 -1.30 -17.12
CA GLY A 66 6.54 -0.82 -15.82
C GLY A 66 7.38 -1.44 -14.69
N GLY A 67 7.92 -0.63 -13.79
CA GLY A 67 8.61 -1.06 -12.59
C GLY A 67 7.79 -0.78 -11.33
N ASN A 68 7.01 -1.74 -10.85
CA ASN A 68 6.26 -1.64 -9.60
C ASN A 68 7.15 -1.98 -8.39
N TRP A 69 7.42 -1.00 -7.53
CA TRP A 69 8.34 -1.19 -6.39
C TRP A 69 7.64 -1.79 -5.16
N LYS A 70 6.31 -1.91 -5.20
CA LYS A 70 5.44 -2.46 -4.15
C LYS A 70 5.69 -1.79 -2.80
N CYS A 71 5.48 -2.51 -1.70
CA CYS A 71 5.68 -2.04 -0.33
C CYS A 71 7.16 -2.22 0.11
N ASN A 72 8.11 -1.73 -0.68
CA ASN A 72 9.55 -1.88 -0.41
C ASN A 72 10.28 -0.54 -0.37
N GLY A 73 11.47 -0.58 0.23
CA GLY A 73 12.45 0.50 0.19
C GLY A 73 12.33 1.50 1.34
N THR A 74 13.37 2.32 1.44
CA THR A 74 13.54 3.48 2.32
C THR A 74 13.85 4.72 1.47
N LYS A 75 13.94 5.90 2.07
CA LYS A 75 14.46 7.11 1.40
C LYS A 75 15.80 6.85 0.72
N ASP A 76 16.71 6.16 1.41
CA ASP A 76 18.06 5.87 0.92
C ASP A 76 18.06 4.87 -0.24
N SER A 77 17.38 3.72 -0.10
CA SER A 77 17.35 2.72 -1.18
C SER A 77 16.62 3.25 -2.41
N THR A 78 15.61 4.09 -2.21
CA THR A 78 14.88 4.77 -3.28
C THR A 78 15.78 5.75 -4.02
N SER A 79 16.54 6.60 -3.31
CA SER A 79 17.52 7.51 -3.93
C SER A 79 18.53 6.76 -4.79
N LYS A 80 19.02 5.62 -4.28
CA LYS A 80 19.95 4.77 -5.03
C LYS A 80 19.33 4.23 -6.32
N LEU A 81 18.13 3.68 -6.23
CA LEU A 81 17.44 3.13 -7.40
C LEU A 81 17.15 4.21 -8.46
N VAL A 82 16.80 5.43 -8.02
CA VAL A 82 16.65 6.58 -8.92
C VAL A 82 17.98 6.94 -9.61
N SER A 83 19.09 6.95 -8.87
CA SER A 83 20.43 7.20 -9.44
C SER A 83 20.79 6.16 -10.51
N ASP A 84 20.53 4.88 -10.25
CA ASP A 84 20.78 3.79 -11.19
C ASP A 84 19.92 3.95 -12.45
N LEU A 85 18.64 4.28 -12.30
CA LEU A 85 17.71 4.53 -13.41
C LEU A 85 18.11 5.75 -14.25
N ASN A 86 18.57 6.83 -13.62
CA ASN A 86 19.04 8.02 -14.32
C ASN A 86 20.33 7.76 -15.12
N SER A 87 21.14 6.79 -14.68
CA SER A 87 22.38 6.40 -15.35
C SER A 87 22.15 5.36 -16.47
N ALA A 88 20.97 4.76 -16.53
CA ALA A 88 20.63 3.74 -17.51
C ALA A 88 20.42 4.35 -18.90
N THR A 89 20.87 3.63 -19.93
CA THR A 89 20.54 3.96 -21.33
C THR A 89 19.17 3.40 -21.65
N LEU A 90 18.22 4.27 -22.00
CA LEU A 90 16.85 3.89 -22.36
C LEU A 90 16.60 4.14 -23.84
N GLU A 91 16.21 3.09 -24.57
CA GLU A 91 15.85 3.20 -25.98
C GLU A 91 14.67 4.15 -26.20
N SER A 92 14.70 4.93 -27.28
CA SER A 92 13.74 6.02 -27.51
C SER A 92 12.31 5.55 -27.86
N ASP A 93 12.17 4.29 -28.26
CA ASP A 93 10.91 3.64 -28.66
C ASP A 93 10.26 2.83 -27.53
N VAL A 94 10.77 2.95 -26.29
CA VAL A 94 10.23 2.28 -25.10
C VAL A 94 9.61 3.29 -24.13
N ASP A 95 8.35 3.13 -23.76
CA ASP A 95 7.77 3.86 -22.64
C ASP A 95 8.20 3.19 -21.34
N VAL A 96 8.81 3.94 -20.43
CA VAL A 96 9.28 3.45 -19.13
C VAL A 96 8.53 4.17 -18.03
N VAL A 97 7.96 3.42 -17.10
CA VAL A 97 7.19 3.94 -15.97
C VAL A 97 7.61 3.23 -14.69
N VAL A 98 7.74 3.95 -13.58
CA VAL A 98 8.01 3.36 -12.26
C VAL A 98 6.91 3.71 -11.26
N ALA A 99 6.58 2.78 -10.37
CA ALA A 99 5.58 2.97 -9.33
C ALA A 99 6.21 2.78 -7.93
N PRO A 100 6.80 3.84 -7.35
CA PRO A 100 7.29 3.81 -5.97
C PRO A 100 6.14 3.72 -4.95
N PRO A 101 6.40 3.31 -3.70
CA PRO A 101 5.45 3.47 -2.60
C PRO A 101 4.98 4.93 -2.49
N PHE A 102 3.72 5.15 -2.11
CA PHE A 102 3.10 6.50 -2.06
C PHE A 102 3.94 7.54 -1.32
N VAL A 103 4.52 7.14 -0.19
CA VAL A 103 5.33 8.02 0.68
C VAL A 103 6.63 8.51 0.04
N TYR A 104 7.11 7.87 -1.03
CA TYR A 104 8.35 8.26 -1.74
C TYR A 104 8.10 8.86 -3.12
N ILE A 105 6.84 9.00 -3.57
CA ILE A 105 6.51 9.53 -4.91
C ILE A 105 7.15 10.90 -5.12
N ASP A 106 7.05 11.82 -4.15
CA ASP A 106 7.57 13.18 -4.32
C ASP A 106 9.10 13.21 -4.47
N GLN A 107 9.81 12.50 -3.58
CA GLN A 107 11.26 12.33 -3.65
C GLN A 107 11.71 11.77 -5.00
N VAL A 108 11.01 10.73 -5.49
CA VAL A 108 11.30 10.11 -6.78
C VAL A 108 11.02 11.08 -7.92
N LYS A 109 9.86 11.75 -7.94
CA LYS A 109 9.50 12.69 -9.02
C LYS A 109 10.50 13.84 -9.15
N ASN A 110 11.02 14.33 -8.02
CA ASN A 110 11.95 15.46 -7.97
C ASN A 110 13.38 15.08 -8.40
N SER A 111 13.71 13.78 -8.39
CA SER A 111 15.08 13.31 -8.65
C SER A 111 15.22 12.47 -9.92
N LEU A 112 14.12 11.85 -10.39
CA LEU A 112 14.10 10.98 -11.55
C LEU A 112 14.03 11.78 -12.84
N SER A 113 14.77 11.33 -13.86
CA SER A 113 14.73 11.88 -15.21
C SER A 113 13.30 11.91 -15.76
N ASP A 114 12.92 13.02 -16.39
CA ASP A 114 11.60 13.18 -17.04
C ASP A 114 11.37 12.19 -18.19
N ARG A 115 12.41 11.46 -18.61
CA ARG A 115 12.32 10.33 -19.55
C ARG A 115 11.49 9.17 -19.01
N ILE A 116 11.40 9.01 -17.69
CA ILE A 116 10.69 7.94 -17.01
C ILE A 116 9.41 8.51 -16.39
N GLY A 117 8.26 7.90 -16.69
CA GLY A 117 6.98 8.27 -16.11
C GLY A 117 6.85 7.78 -14.66
N ILE A 118 6.09 8.53 -13.85
CA ILE A 118 5.70 8.10 -12.50
C ILE A 118 4.29 7.52 -12.55
N SER A 119 4.11 6.36 -11.92
CA SER A 119 2.83 5.73 -11.67
C SER A 119 2.54 5.68 -10.18
N ALA A 120 1.27 5.81 -9.83
CA ALA A 120 0.77 5.38 -8.53
C ALA A 120 0.59 3.86 -8.49
N GLN A 121 0.59 3.28 -7.29
CA GLN A 121 0.34 1.85 -7.08
C GLN A 121 -1.15 1.52 -6.86
N ASN A 122 -2.00 2.55 -6.68
CA ASN A 122 -3.46 2.46 -6.52
C ASN A 122 -4.04 3.90 -6.59
N CYS A 123 -5.37 4.05 -6.69
CA CYS A 123 -6.07 5.32 -6.49
C CYS A 123 -7.51 5.10 -6.01
N TRP A 124 -8.13 6.16 -5.48
CA TRP A 124 -9.54 6.18 -5.09
C TRP A 124 -10.49 6.25 -6.30
N THR A 125 -11.75 5.85 -6.12
CA THR A 125 -12.79 5.80 -7.17
C THR A 125 -13.48 7.14 -7.47
N GLY A 126 -13.09 8.21 -6.80
CA GLY A 126 -13.74 9.50 -6.94
C GLY A 126 -12.90 10.64 -6.38
N LYS A 127 -13.50 11.83 -6.38
CA LYS A 127 -12.89 13.00 -5.75
C LYS A 127 -12.59 12.70 -4.28
N GLY A 128 -11.48 13.24 -3.78
CA GLY A 128 -11.08 13.12 -2.39
C GLY A 128 -12.19 13.47 -1.38
N GLY A 129 -11.98 13.13 -0.11
CA GLY A 129 -12.97 13.33 0.93
C GLY A 129 -12.76 12.42 2.13
N ALA A 130 -13.88 11.93 2.68
CA ALA A 130 -13.91 11.11 3.89
C ALA A 130 -13.54 9.64 3.60
N PHE A 131 -12.30 9.42 3.18
CA PHE A 131 -11.75 8.10 2.82
C PHE A 131 -10.34 7.92 3.41
N THR A 132 -10.27 7.61 4.69
CA THR A 132 -9.03 7.52 5.49
C THR A 132 -8.09 6.44 4.96
N GLY A 133 -6.86 6.86 4.62
CA GLY A 133 -5.82 6.00 4.06
C GLY A 133 -5.87 5.85 2.55
N GLU A 134 -6.88 6.40 1.87
CA GLU A 134 -6.97 6.37 0.40
C GLU A 134 -6.38 7.64 -0.22
N ILE A 135 -5.97 7.54 -1.49
CA ILE A 135 -5.31 8.62 -2.24
C ILE A 135 -6.13 8.94 -3.50
N SER A 136 -6.54 10.19 -3.66
CA SER A 136 -7.35 10.62 -4.81
C SER A 136 -6.51 10.81 -6.07
N VAL A 137 -7.16 10.77 -7.23
CA VAL A 137 -6.46 11.00 -8.50
C VAL A 137 -5.87 12.42 -8.58
N GLU A 138 -6.55 13.41 -8.01
CA GLU A 138 -6.07 14.79 -7.95
C GLU A 138 -4.78 14.91 -7.13
N GLN A 139 -4.66 14.20 -6.01
CA GLN A 139 -3.44 14.14 -5.20
C GLN A 139 -2.28 13.52 -5.98
N LEU A 140 -2.55 12.49 -6.77
CA LEU A 140 -1.54 11.86 -7.62
C LEU A 140 -1.07 12.79 -8.74
N LYS A 141 -2.00 13.53 -9.37
CA LYS A 141 -1.68 14.54 -10.40
C LYS A 141 -0.86 15.69 -9.84
N ASP A 142 -1.18 16.14 -8.63
CA ASP A 142 -0.43 17.16 -7.88
C ASP A 142 1.04 16.75 -7.63
N LEU A 143 1.33 15.44 -7.63
CA LEU A 143 2.68 14.88 -7.55
C LEU A 143 3.30 14.52 -8.90
N GLY A 144 2.62 14.83 -10.01
CA GLY A 144 3.10 14.55 -11.35
C GLY A 144 2.99 13.07 -11.77
N CYS A 145 2.17 12.27 -11.10
CA CYS A 145 1.85 10.92 -11.57
C CYS A 145 1.11 11.00 -12.91
N LYS A 146 1.49 10.13 -13.84
CA LYS A 146 0.86 10.00 -15.17
C LYS A 146 0.06 8.70 -15.30
N TRP A 147 0.32 7.73 -14.44
CA TRP A 147 -0.27 6.39 -14.49
C TRP A 147 -0.76 5.95 -13.11
N ALA A 148 -1.66 4.98 -13.07
CA ALA A 148 -2.01 4.22 -11.87
C ALA A 148 -2.10 2.72 -12.19
N ILE A 149 -1.52 1.89 -11.32
CA ILE A 149 -1.67 0.44 -11.35
C ILE A 149 -2.97 0.08 -10.64
N LEU A 150 -3.86 -0.67 -11.30
CA LEU A 150 -5.18 -1.00 -10.77
C LEU A 150 -5.51 -2.48 -10.99
N GLY A 151 -5.99 -3.13 -9.92
CA GLY A 151 -6.33 -4.55 -9.93
C GLY A 151 -5.14 -5.49 -9.77
N HIS A 152 -4.06 -5.03 -9.14
CA HIS A 152 -2.93 -5.91 -8.83
C HIS A 152 -3.38 -7.04 -7.88
N SER A 153 -2.77 -8.23 -8.00
CA SER A 153 -3.20 -9.46 -7.33
C SER A 153 -3.42 -9.32 -5.82
N GLU A 154 -2.52 -8.65 -5.11
CA GLU A 154 -2.62 -8.49 -3.65
C GLU A 154 -3.85 -7.66 -3.24
N ARG A 155 -4.21 -6.65 -4.02
CA ARG A 155 -5.44 -5.86 -3.81
C ARG A 155 -6.69 -6.73 -3.97
N ARG A 156 -6.71 -7.62 -4.97
CA ARG A 156 -7.85 -8.53 -5.24
C ARG A 156 -7.98 -9.59 -4.17
N HIS A 157 -6.89 -10.29 -3.88
CA HIS A 157 -6.95 -11.54 -3.12
C HIS A 157 -6.73 -11.35 -1.61
N ILE A 158 -6.00 -10.32 -1.20
CA ILE A 158 -5.73 -10.06 0.22
C ILE A 158 -6.67 -8.98 0.77
N LEU A 159 -6.91 -7.92 -0.02
CA LEU A 159 -7.76 -6.80 0.40
C LEU A 159 -9.19 -6.88 -0.14
N GLY A 160 -9.51 -7.91 -0.93
CA GLY A 160 -10.87 -8.20 -1.38
C GLY A 160 -11.44 -7.22 -2.41
N GLU A 161 -10.60 -6.50 -3.16
CA GLU A 161 -11.11 -5.62 -4.22
C GLU A 161 -11.76 -6.42 -5.35
N ASP A 162 -13.06 -6.22 -5.52
CA ASP A 162 -13.80 -6.83 -6.62
C ASP A 162 -13.56 -6.14 -7.97
N ASP A 163 -13.91 -6.83 -9.05
CA ASP A 163 -13.68 -6.36 -10.41
C ASP A 163 -14.42 -5.06 -10.72
N GLN A 164 -15.66 -4.91 -10.21
CA GLN A 164 -16.49 -3.74 -10.47
C GLN A 164 -15.92 -2.50 -9.79
N PHE A 165 -15.41 -2.64 -8.57
CA PHE A 165 -14.74 -1.58 -7.83
C PHE A 165 -13.47 -1.14 -8.54
N ILE A 166 -12.65 -2.09 -9.01
CA ILE A 166 -11.44 -1.81 -9.80
C ILE A 166 -11.80 -1.12 -11.14
N GLY A 167 -12.86 -1.56 -11.81
CA GLY A 167 -13.37 -0.91 -13.02
C GLY A 167 -13.76 0.55 -12.77
N LYS A 168 -14.43 0.85 -11.65
CA LYS A 168 -14.76 2.23 -11.24
C LYS A 168 -13.52 3.08 -10.99
N LYS A 169 -12.48 2.52 -10.36
CA LYS A 169 -11.19 3.21 -10.17
C LYS A 169 -10.57 3.59 -11.52
N ALA A 170 -10.53 2.64 -12.45
CA ALA A 170 -9.97 2.86 -13.77
C ALA A 170 -10.74 3.92 -14.55
N ALA A 171 -12.08 3.86 -14.50
CA ALA A 171 -12.93 4.85 -15.13
C ALA A 171 -12.65 6.26 -14.61
N TYR A 172 -12.55 6.42 -13.28
CA TYR A 172 -12.29 7.72 -12.67
C TYR A 172 -10.86 8.22 -12.94
N ALA A 173 -9.86 7.34 -12.86
CA ALA A 173 -8.48 7.68 -13.21
C ALA A 173 -8.37 8.20 -14.65
N LEU A 174 -9.01 7.52 -15.60
CA LEU A 174 -9.04 7.92 -17.01
C LEU A 174 -9.81 9.23 -17.23
N SER A 175 -10.95 9.43 -16.55
CA SER A 175 -11.72 10.68 -16.68
C SER A 175 -10.95 11.89 -16.17
N GLU A 176 -10.06 11.69 -15.20
CA GLU A 176 -9.17 12.73 -14.66
C GLU A 176 -7.83 12.82 -15.41
N GLY A 177 -7.61 12.02 -16.46
CA GLY A 177 -6.47 12.11 -17.36
C GLY A 177 -5.23 11.32 -16.93
N LEU A 178 -5.33 10.42 -15.95
CA LEU A 178 -4.30 9.41 -15.70
C LEU A 178 -4.42 8.25 -16.70
N GLY A 179 -3.29 7.64 -17.04
CA GLY A 179 -3.25 6.34 -17.68
C GLY A 179 -3.49 5.21 -16.68
N VAL A 180 -4.00 4.09 -17.15
CA VAL A 180 -4.27 2.92 -16.31
C VAL A 180 -3.42 1.73 -16.76
N ILE A 181 -2.67 1.16 -15.83
CA ILE A 181 -2.08 -0.17 -15.95
C ILE A 181 -3.09 -1.14 -15.32
N ALA A 182 -3.92 -1.74 -16.16
CA ALA A 182 -5.01 -2.64 -15.78
C ALA A 182 -4.46 -4.07 -15.58
N CYS A 183 -4.32 -4.47 -14.33
CA CYS A 183 -3.81 -5.78 -13.96
C CYS A 183 -4.91 -6.84 -14.00
N ILE A 184 -4.63 -7.93 -14.71
CA ILE A 184 -5.47 -9.12 -14.81
C ILE A 184 -4.63 -10.38 -14.60
N GLY A 185 -5.23 -11.44 -14.11
CA GLY A 185 -4.55 -12.70 -13.88
C GLY A 185 -5.31 -13.60 -12.92
N GLU A 186 -4.94 -14.87 -12.97
CA GLU A 186 -5.54 -15.96 -12.21
C GLU A 186 -4.59 -16.50 -11.13
N LEU A 187 -5.19 -17.13 -10.12
CA LEU A 187 -4.49 -17.89 -9.09
C LEU A 187 -3.92 -19.21 -9.64
N LEU A 188 -3.01 -19.84 -8.90
CA LEU A 188 -2.43 -21.13 -9.29
C LEU A 188 -3.52 -22.19 -9.45
N GLU A 189 -4.43 -22.26 -8.49
CA GLU A 189 -5.52 -23.22 -8.46
C GLU A 189 -6.48 -23.02 -9.65
N GLU A 190 -6.67 -21.77 -10.07
CA GLU A 190 -7.49 -21.42 -11.22
C GLU A 190 -6.81 -21.82 -12.54
N ARG A 191 -5.48 -21.62 -12.65
CA ARG A 191 -4.70 -22.10 -13.81
C ARG A 191 -4.74 -23.62 -13.90
N GLU A 192 -4.51 -24.32 -12.80
CA GLU A 192 -4.52 -25.78 -12.72
C GLU A 192 -5.92 -26.35 -13.01
N ALA A 193 -6.98 -25.61 -12.69
CA ALA A 193 -8.36 -25.95 -13.05
C ALA A 193 -8.76 -25.58 -14.49
N GLY A 194 -7.85 -25.01 -15.30
CA GLY A 194 -8.13 -24.59 -16.68
C GLY A 194 -9.00 -23.33 -16.80
N LYS A 195 -9.06 -22.50 -15.76
CA LYS A 195 -9.94 -21.32 -15.67
C LYS A 195 -9.27 -19.99 -16.03
N THR A 196 -8.02 -19.99 -16.52
CA THR A 196 -7.28 -18.76 -16.88
C THR A 196 -8.13 -17.77 -17.69
N PHE A 197 -8.75 -18.24 -18.78
CA PHE A 197 -9.52 -17.36 -19.66
C PHE A 197 -10.81 -16.86 -19.00
N ASP A 198 -11.50 -17.71 -18.24
CA ASP A 198 -12.72 -17.30 -17.52
C ASP A 198 -12.42 -16.16 -16.53
N VAL A 199 -11.30 -16.26 -15.80
CA VAL A 199 -10.85 -15.26 -14.84
C VAL A 199 -10.42 -13.98 -15.54
N CYS A 200 -9.49 -14.06 -16.49
CA CYS A 200 -9.00 -12.90 -17.22
C CYS A 200 -10.13 -12.17 -17.96
N PHE A 201 -11.05 -12.90 -18.60
CA PHE A 201 -12.15 -12.28 -19.36
C PHE A 201 -13.20 -11.65 -18.44
N ARG A 202 -13.46 -12.22 -17.27
CA ARG A 202 -14.33 -11.59 -16.26
C ARG A 202 -13.72 -10.26 -15.77
N GLN A 203 -12.43 -10.24 -15.46
CA GLN A 203 -11.72 -9.02 -15.05
C GLN A 203 -11.71 -7.98 -16.18
N MET A 204 -11.40 -8.39 -17.41
CA MET A 204 -11.44 -7.54 -18.60
C MET A 204 -12.82 -6.95 -18.87
N LYS A 205 -13.89 -7.73 -18.66
CA LYS A 205 -15.27 -7.26 -18.80
C LYS A 205 -15.57 -6.10 -17.86
N ALA A 206 -15.07 -6.13 -16.63
CA ALA A 206 -15.31 -5.03 -15.68
C ALA A 206 -14.65 -3.73 -16.13
N PHE A 207 -13.43 -3.78 -16.67
CA PHE A 207 -12.81 -2.60 -17.32
C PHE A 207 -13.64 -2.16 -18.53
N ALA A 208 -13.99 -3.07 -19.44
CA ALA A 208 -14.74 -2.74 -20.66
C ALA A 208 -16.10 -2.09 -20.40
N VAL A 209 -16.77 -2.48 -19.32
CA VAL A 209 -18.07 -1.91 -18.91
C VAL A 209 -17.90 -0.51 -18.29
N ALA A 210 -16.79 -0.25 -17.60
CA ALA A 210 -16.62 0.95 -16.79
C ALA A 210 -15.87 2.08 -17.50
N VAL A 211 -14.83 1.78 -18.29
CA VAL A 211 -13.91 2.80 -18.80
C VAL A 211 -14.49 3.57 -19.99
N PRO A 212 -14.29 4.90 -20.05
CA PRO A 212 -14.83 5.72 -21.14
C PRO A 212 -14.07 5.57 -22.46
N SER A 213 -12.79 5.16 -22.40
CA SER A 213 -11.92 4.94 -23.56
C SER A 213 -10.81 3.95 -23.21
N TRP A 214 -10.23 3.32 -24.23
CA TRP A 214 -9.08 2.42 -24.15
C TRP A 214 -7.76 3.06 -24.58
N ASP A 215 -7.75 4.35 -24.95
CA ASP A 215 -6.58 5.02 -25.53
C ASP A 215 -5.38 5.09 -24.58
N ASN A 216 -5.64 5.18 -23.27
CA ASN A 216 -4.60 5.31 -22.24
C ASN A 216 -4.59 4.13 -21.25
N ILE A 217 -4.84 2.93 -21.78
CA ILE A 217 -4.83 1.68 -21.01
C ILE A 217 -3.70 0.77 -21.48
N VAL A 218 -2.97 0.22 -20.52
CA VAL A 218 -2.05 -0.91 -20.70
C VAL A 218 -2.61 -2.08 -19.91
N ILE A 219 -2.77 -3.24 -20.53
CA ILE A 219 -3.16 -4.46 -19.82
C ILE A 219 -1.89 -5.15 -19.33
N ALA A 220 -1.78 -5.36 -18.02
CA ALA A 220 -0.73 -6.17 -17.43
C ALA A 220 -1.30 -7.55 -17.09
N TYR A 221 -0.87 -8.57 -17.83
CA TYR A 221 -1.18 -9.96 -17.48
C TYR A 221 -0.18 -10.44 -16.41
N GLU A 222 -0.70 -10.70 -15.22
CA GLU A 222 0.02 -11.01 -13.99
C GLU A 222 -0.50 -12.33 -13.39
N PRO A 223 -0.08 -13.50 -13.92
CA PRO A 223 -0.46 -14.76 -13.33
C PRO A 223 0.10 -14.85 -11.91
N VAL A 224 -0.78 -14.95 -10.92
CA VAL A 224 -0.41 -14.87 -9.50
C VAL A 224 0.54 -16.01 -9.12
N TRP A 225 0.38 -17.16 -9.78
CA TRP A 225 1.25 -18.32 -9.59
C TRP A 225 2.70 -18.12 -10.04
N ALA A 226 3.00 -17.08 -10.83
CA ALA A 226 4.35 -16.73 -11.24
C ALA A 226 4.96 -15.56 -10.42
N ILE A 227 4.21 -15.07 -9.43
CA ILE A 227 4.60 -13.94 -8.57
C ILE A 227 5.02 -14.48 -7.20
N GLY A 228 6.31 -14.37 -6.86
CA GLY A 228 6.82 -14.74 -5.53
C GLY A 228 6.90 -16.24 -5.24
N THR A 229 6.60 -17.10 -6.23
CA THR A 229 6.62 -18.57 -6.08
C THR A 229 7.92 -19.22 -6.59
N GLY A 230 8.79 -18.44 -7.25
CA GLY A 230 9.97 -18.94 -7.97
C GLY A 230 9.66 -19.66 -9.29
N LYS A 231 8.38 -19.83 -9.65
CA LYS A 231 7.96 -20.29 -10.97
C LYS A 231 7.79 -19.08 -11.89
N VAL A 232 8.20 -19.20 -13.16
CA VAL A 232 8.06 -18.14 -14.16
C VAL A 232 7.32 -18.73 -15.35
N ALA A 233 6.33 -18.02 -15.91
CA ALA A 233 5.68 -18.49 -17.13
C ALA A 233 6.68 -18.50 -18.28
N THR A 234 6.59 -19.51 -19.16
CA THR A 234 7.38 -19.49 -20.39
C THR A 234 6.85 -18.39 -21.32
N PRO A 235 7.68 -17.87 -22.24
CA PRO A 235 7.22 -16.91 -23.25
C PRO A 235 6.00 -17.39 -24.03
N GLU A 236 5.89 -18.70 -24.30
CA GLU A 236 4.75 -19.30 -24.98
C GLU A 236 3.48 -19.24 -24.14
N GLN A 237 3.57 -19.48 -22.82
CA GLN A 237 2.43 -19.38 -21.90
C GLN A 237 1.94 -17.93 -21.76
N ALA A 238 2.85 -16.96 -21.71
CA ALA A 238 2.48 -15.54 -21.73
C ALA A 238 1.81 -15.17 -23.06
N GLN A 239 2.38 -15.64 -24.18
CA GLN A 239 1.86 -15.38 -25.52
C GLN A 239 0.46 -15.97 -25.74
N GLU A 240 0.18 -17.16 -25.20
CA GLU A 240 -1.15 -17.79 -25.22
C GLU A 240 -2.23 -16.83 -24.69
N VAL A 241 -2.01 -16.27 -23.50
CA VAL A 241 -2.96 -15.36 -22.87
C VAL A 241 -3.02 -14.02 -23.61
N HIS A 242 -1.88 -13.49 -24.08
CA HIS A 242 -1.88 -12.25 -24.85
C HIS A 242 -2.69 -12.35 -26.14
N VAL A 243 -2.64 -13.49 -26.84
CA VAL A 243 -3.46 -13.75 -28.03
C VAL A 243 -4.93 -13.82 -27.66
N ALA A 244 -5.27 -14.54 -26.58
CA ALA A 244 -6.65 -14.68 -26.11
C ALA A 244 -7.26 -13.34 -25.66
N VAL A 245 -6.51 -12.51 -24.93
CA VAL A 245 -6.94 -11.16 -24.51
C VAL A 245 -7.16 -10.25 -25.74
N ARG A 246 -6.29 -10.34 -26.74
CA ARG A 246 -6.42 -9.54 -27.97
C ARG A 246 -7.66 -9.95 -28.78
N ASP A 247 -7.91 -11.25 -28.92
CA ASP A 247 -9.12 -11.78 -29.56
C ASP A 247 -10.38 -11.36 -28.79
N TRP A 248 -10.34 -11.44 -27.45
CA TRP A 248 -11.43 -10.99 -26.60
C TRP A 248 -11.73 -9.50 -26.79
N LEU A 249 -10.72 -8.63 -26.80
CA LEU A 249 -10.87 -7.20 -27.08
C LEU A 249 -11.49 -6.95 -28.46
N SER A 250 -11.05 -7.70 -29.47
CA SER A 250 -11.54 -7.54 -30.84
C SER A 250 -13.03 -7.87 -30.95
N LYS A 251 -13.49 -8.86 -30.19
CA LYS A 251 -14.88 -9.34 -30.19
C LYS A 251 -15.81 -8.52 -29.30
N ASN A 252 -15.31 -8.05 -28.15
CA ASN A 252 -16.15 -7.45 -27.10
C ASN A 252 -16.01 -5.92 -27.00
N VAL A 253 -14.97 -5.33 -27.58
CA VAL A 253 -14.75 -3.88 -27.59
C VAL A 253 -14.68 -3.36 -29.02
N SER A 254 -13.57 -3.58 -29.72
CA SER A 254 -13.44 -3.35 -31.16
C SER A 254 -12.10 -3.88 -31.70
N ALA A 255 -12.03 -4.14 -33.00
CA ALA A 255 -10.78 -4.52 -33.66
C ALA A 255 -9.70 -3.41 -33.55
N GLU A 256 -10.11 -2.14 -33.56
CA GLU A 256 -9.20 -1.01 -33.38
C GLU A 256 -8.57 -1.02 -31.99
N VAL A 257 -9.37 -1.18 -30.93
CA VAL A 257 -8.87 -1.29 -29.55
C VAL A 257 -7.93 -2.47 -29.43
N ALA A 258 -8.31 -3.66 -29.94
CA ALA A 258 -7.45 -4.84 -29.91
C ALA A 258 -6.08 -4.64 -30.58
N SER A 259 -6.02 -3.82 -31.65
CA SER A 259 -4.77 -3.52 -32.36
C SER A 259 -3.88 -2.53 -31.61
N LYS A 260 -4.48 -1.55 -30.92
CA LYS A 260 -3.78 -0.44 -30.26
C LYS A 260 -3.42 -0.72 -28.80
N THR A 261 -4.26 -1.46 -28.07
CA THR A 261 -4.05 -1.73 -26.64
C THR A 261 -2.76 -2.51 -26.44
N ARG A 262 -1.91 -2.00 -25.56
CA ARG A 262 -0.66 -2.64 -25.17
C ARG A 262 -0.96 -3.71 -24.13
N ILE A 263 -0.45 -4.91 -24.35
CA ILE A 263 -0.55 -6.04 -23.42
C ILE A 263 0.88 -6.38 -23.01
N ILE A 264 1.17 -6.23 -21.71
CA ILE A 264 2.46 -6.52 -21.10
C ILE A 264 2.33 -7.74 -20.20
N TYR A 265 3.44 -8.46 -20.04
CA TYR A 265 3.54 -9.56 -19.08
C TYR A 265 4.17 -9.02 -17.79
N GLY A 266 3.46 -9.16 -16.68
CA GLY A 266 3.96 -8.78 -15.36
C GLY A 266 4.66 -9.95 -14.68
N VAL A 267 5.84 -9.66 -14.10
CA VAL A 267 6.64 -10.62 -13.33
C VAL A 267 7.15 -9.95 -12.08
N PHE A 268 7.19 -10.71 -10.99
CA PHE A 268 7.79 -10.26 -9.74
C PHE A 268 9.18 -10.87 -9.57
N SER A 269 10.17 -10.03 -9.26
CA SER A 269 11.51 -10.44 -8.90
C SER A 269 11.89 -9.82 -7.56
N GLU A 270 12.04 -10.65 -6.53
CA GLU A 270 12.51 -10.23 -5.19
C GLU A 270 13.91 -9.58 -5.24
N ARG A 271 14.72 -9.92 -6.26
CA ARG A 271 16.13 -9.52 -6.38
C ARG A 271 16.40 -8.05 -6.64
N CYS A 272 15.38 -7.20 -6.84
CA CYS A 272 15.61 -5.78 -7.15
C CYS A 272 16.03 -4.95 -5.93
N PHE A 273 15.65 -5.36 -4.71
CA PHE A 273 16.05 -4.66 -3.47
C PHE A 273 17.13 -5.42 -2.67
N ASP A 274 17.34 -6.72 -2.95
CA ASP A 274 18.23 -7.61 -2.18
C ASP A 274 19.69 -7.68 -2.66
N CYS A 275 20.16 -6.73 -3.47
CA CYS A 275 21.59 -6.64 -3.83
C CYS A 275 22.45 -5.95 -2.75
N PHE A 276 22.24 -6.24 -1.46
CA PHE A 276 23.19 -5.90 -0.38
C PHE A 276 23.18 -7.00 0.70
N PRO A 277 24.33 -7.65 1.00
CA PRO A 277 24.40 -8.60 2.09
C PRO A 277 24.56 -7.86 3.41
N SER A 278 23.46 -7.61 4.14
CA SER A 278 23.52 -7.31 5.57
C SER A 278 23.40 -8.61 6.35
N VAL A 279 24.54 -9.30 6.49
CA VAL A 279 24.73 -10.31 7.53
C VAL A 279 24.84 -9.58 8.87
N LEU A 280 23.92 -9.84 9.81
CA LEU A 280 24.13 -9.59 11.23
C LEU A 280 23.24 -10.53 12.05
N TYR A 281 23.82 -11.65 12.49
CA TYR A 281 23.34 -12.42 13.62
C TYR A 281 23.67 -11.66 14.91
N TYR A 282 22.67 -11.35 15.73
CA TYR A 282 22.89 -10.96 17.12
C TYR A 282 22.41 -12.09 18.03
N ALA A 283 23.37 -12.79 18.64
CA ALA A 283 23.16 -13.60 19.82
C ALA A 283 23.68 -12.79 21.01
N GLY A 284 22.77 -12.25 21.82
CA GLY A 284 23.09 -11.44 22.99
C GLY A 284 22.31 -11.91 24.21
N THR A 285 23.01 -12.55 25.14
CA THR A 285 22.57 -12.90 26.50
C THR A 285 22.09 -11.69 27.28
N ILE A 286 20.88 -11.76 27.84
CA ILE A 286 20.34 -10.78 28.80
C ILE A 286 21.03 -10.97 30.14
N LYS A 287 21.73 -9.93 30.62
CA LYS A 287 22.05 -9.74 32.05
C LYS A 287 20.94 -8.90 32.66
N VAL A 288 20.25 -9.46 33.65
CA VAL A 288 19.32 -8.75 34.52
C VAL A 288 20.16 -7.85 35.44
N LEU A 289 19.95 -6.54 35.37
CA LEU A 289 20.44 -5.57 36.35
C LEU A 289 19.24 -5.18 37.21
N ASP A 290 19.33 -5.46 38.51
CA ASP A 290 18.39 -5.01 39.52
C ASP A 290 18.40 -3.47 39.59
N ILE A 291 17.25 -2.85 39.32
CA ILE A 291 17.00 -1.43 39.56
C ILE A 291 16.08 -1.35 40.79
N PRO A 292 16.43 -0.58 41.84
CA PRO A 292 15.59 -0.47 43.02
C PRO A 292 14.30 0.31 42.73
N CYS A 293 13.19 -0.26 43.21
CA CYS A 293 11.85 0.31 43.17
C CYS A 293 11.77 1.60 44.01
N PRO A 294 11.33 2.75 43.46
CA PRO A 294 10.96 3.90 44.28
C PRO A 294 9.61 3.64 44.94
N MET A 295 9.52 3.92 46.24
CA MET A 295 8.25 3.94 46.97
C MET A 295 7.29 4.94 46.32
N TYR A 296 6.08 4.49 46.01
CA TYR A 296 4.99 5.33 45.52
C TYR A 296 4.37 6.13 46.66
N ASP A 297 4.40 7.45 46.52
CA ASP A 297 3.57 8.38 47.29
C ASP A 297 2.15 8.38 46.70
N HIS A 298 1.14 8.16 47.54
CA HIS A 298 -0.24 7.85 47.14
C HIS A 298 -1.14 9.10 46.97
N SER A 299 -0.59 10.28 46.67
CA SER A 299 -1.40 11.52 46.63
C SER A 299 -1.22 12.41 45.41
N VAL A 300 -0.90 11.86 44.22
CA VAL A 300 -0.97 12.62 42.96
C VAL A 300 -2.06 12.04 42.07
N SER A 301 -3.17 12.78 41.92
CA SER A 301 -4.16 12.50 40.86
C SER A 301 -3.48 12.73 39.51
N PHE A 302 -3.09 11.65 38.82
CA PHE A 302 -2.58 11.73 37.45
C PHE A 302 -3.77 11.97 36.52
N CYS A 303 -4.06 13.23 36.22
CA CYS A 303 -4.97 13.55 35.13
C CYS A 303 -4.28 13.14 33.81
N LEU A 304 -4.93 12.29 33.00
CA LEU A 304 -4.39 11.85 31.73
C LEU A 304 -4.09 13.04 30.82
N GLN A 305 -2.95 13.01 30.14
CA GLN A 305 -2.62 14.04 29.16
C GLN A 305 -3.62 13.98 28.01
N PHE A 306 -4.29 15.11 27.73
CA PHE A 306 -5.31 15.22 26.69
C PHE A 306 -4.70 14.94 25.31
N PHE A 307 -5.42 14.28 24.41
CA PHE A 307 -4.90 13.88 23.10
C PHE A 307 -5.79 14.37 21.95
N VAL A 308 -5.25 15.16 21.03
CA VAL A 308 -5.98 15.66 19.86
C VAL A 308 -5.29 15.24 18.58
N GLY A 309 -5.93 14.31 17.87
CA GLY A 309 -5.55 13.86 16.53
C GLY A 309 -6.35 14.59 15.45
N GLY A 310 -5.71 15.06 14.39
CA GLY A 310 -6.36 15.61 13.20
C GLY A 310 -6.25 14.64 12.02
N ASN A 311 -7.34 13.95 11.66
CA ASN A 311 -7.39 13.04 10.51
C ASN A 311 -7.80 13.81 9.25
N TRP A 312 -6.84 14.05 8.35
CA TRP A 312 -7.07 14.80 7.11
C TRP A 312 -7.79 13.98 6.04
N LYS A 313 -7.85 12.66 6.21
CA LYS A 313 -8.46 11.70 5.27
C LYS A 313 -7.88 11.85 3.86
N CYS A 314 -8.67 11.55 2.83
CA CYS A 314 -8.27 11.69 1.42
C CYS A 314 -8.43 13.14 0.93
N ASN A 315 -7.83 14.12 1.62
CA ASN A 315 -7.93 15.55 1.26
C ASN A 315 -6.56 16.22 1.14
N GLY A 316 -6.53 17.33 0.39
CA GLY A 316 -5.39 18.24 0.29
C GLY A 316 -4.64 18.14 -1.02
N THR A 317 -3.89 19.20 -1.33
CA THR A 317 -2.84 19.32 -2.34
C THR A 317 -1.55 19.77 -1.67
N LYS A 318 -0.42 19.83 -2.38
CA LYS A 318 0.82 20.43 -1.87
C LYS A 318 0.58 21.85 -1.34
N ASP A 319 -0.13 22.67 -2.09
CA ASP A 319 -0.39 24.07 -1.71
C ASP A 319 -1.30 24.18 -0.49
N SER A 320 -2.43 23.46 -0.47
CA SER A 320 -3.33 23.51 0.69
C SER A 320 -2.68 22.92 1.94
N THR A 321 -1.81 21.91 1.77
CA THR A 321 -1.03 21.30 2.85
C THR A 321 0.00 22.28 3.41
N SER A 322 0.76 22.97 2.55
CA SER A 322 1.69 24.02 2.98
C SER A 322 0.98 25.12 3.76
N LYS A 323 -0.19 25.55 3.28
CA LYS A 323 -1.01 26.55 3.98
C LYS A 323 -1.46 26.04 5.36
N LEU A 324 -1.99 24.82 5.43
CA LEU A 324 -2.43 24.23 6.69
C LEU A 324 -1.28 24.09 7.68
N VAL A 325 -0.11 23.62 7.25
CA VAL A 325 1.09 23.54 8.09
C VAL A 325 1.53 24.92 8.58
N SER A 326 1.49 25.93 7.72
CA SER A 326 1.79 27.33 8.12
C SER A 326 0.84 27.84 9.19
N ASP A 327 -0.46 27.58 9.05
CA ASP A 327 -1.47 27.97 10.04
C ASP A 327 -1.23 27.24 11.37
N LEU A 328 -0.92 25.94 11.34
CA LEU A 328 -0.63 25.14 12.54
C LEU A 328 0.66 25.59 13.25
N ASN A 329 1.71 25.93 12.50
CA ASN A 329 2.96 26.45 13.07
C ASN A 329 2.80 27.84 13.69
N SER A 330 1.84 28.62 13.20
CA SER A 330 1.55 29.97 13.70
C SER A 330 0.63 29.95 14.93
N ALA A 331 0.00 28.81 15.23
CA ALA A 331 -0.92 28.68 16.34
C ALA A 331 -0.18 28.48 17.67
N THR A 332 -0.67 29.12 18.73
CA THR A 332 -0.27 28.82 20.10
C THR A 332 -1.11 27.65 20.61
N LEU A 333 -0.45 26.56 20.97
CA LEU A 333 -1.08 25.34 21.48
C LEU A 333 -0.78 25.18 22.97
N GLU A 334 -1.79 24.82 23.75
CA GLU A 334 -1.62 24.49 25.17
C GLU A 334 -0.58 23.38 25.36
N SER A 335 0.25 23.50 26.40
CA SER A 335 1.44 22.66 26.56
C SER A 335 1.16 21.22 27.00
N ASP A 336 0.02 20.97 27.62
CA ASP A 336 -0.38 19.71 28.24
C ASP A 336 -1.28 18.85 27.35
N VAL A 337 -1.15 19.00 26.03
CA VAL A 337 -1.91 18.26 25.03
C VAL A 337 -0.96 17.51 24.10
N ASP A 338 -1.14 16.21 23.95
CA ASP A 338 -0.51 15.49 22.84
C ASP A 338 -1.27 15.82 21.55
N VAL A 339 -0.58 16.42 20.58
CA VAL A 339 -1.19 16.85 19.32
C VAL A 339 -0.59 16.04 18.19
N VAL A 340 -1.44 15.46 17.35
CA VAL A 340 -1.04 14.63 16.21
C VAL A 340 -1.84 15.02 14.97
N VAL A 341 -1.22 15.03 13.79
CA VAL A 341 -1.92 15.17 12.50
C VAL A 341 -1.65 13.97 11.61
N ALA A 342 -2.65 13.55 10.83
CA ALA A 342 -2.59 12.40 9.95
C ALA A 342 -2.83 12.83 8.49
N PRO A 343 -1.80 13.29 7.77
CA PRO A 343 -1.89 13.61 6.35
C PRO A 343 -2.07 12.35 5.48
N PRO A 344 -2.58 12.49 4.24
CA PRO A 344 -2.46 11.44 3.22
C PRO A 344 -1.00 11.01 3.04
N PHE A 345 -0.76 9.72 2.75
CA PHE A 345 0.59 9.16 2.64
C PHE A 345 1.55 9.98 1.79
N VAL A 346 1.04 10.49 0.67
CA VAL A 346 1.83 11.23 -0.30
C VAL A 346 2.32 12.60 0.17
N TYR A 347 1.75 13.14 1.25
CA TYR A 347 2.14 14.43 1.82
C TYR A 347 2.87 14.29 3.16
N ILE A 348 3.08 13.07 3.67
CA ILE A 348 3.78 12.85 4.94
C ILE A 348 5.16 13.52 4.93
N ASP A 349 5.95 13.35 3.86
CA ASP A 349 7.30 13.92 3.79
C ASP A 349 7.29 15.45 3.81
N GLN A 350 6.40 16.07 3.01
CA GLN A 350 6.20 17.52 3.01
C GLN A 350 5.84 18.05 4.40
N VAL A 351 4.90 17.38 5.08
CA VAL A 351 4.47 17.77 6.42
C VAL A 351 5.61 17.59 7.41
N LYS A 352 6.34 16.47 7.38
CA LYS A 352 7.47 16.23 8.30
C LYS A 352 8.56 17.28 8.19
N ASN A 353 8.84 17.75 6.98
CA ASN A 353 9.91 18.71 6.73
C ASN A 353 9.54 20.16 7.10
N SER A 354 8.26 20.47 7.32
CA SER A 354 7.78 21.85 7.53
C SER A 354 6.99 22.05 8.83
N LEU A 355 6.40 21.00 9.41
CA LEU A 355 5.60 21.09 10.62
C LEU A 355 6.49 21.17 11.87
N SER A 356 6.10 22.00 12.83
CA SER A 356 6.72 22.09 14.14
C SER A 356 6.80 20.73 14.83
N ASP A 357 7.96 20.39 15.41
CA ASP A 357 8.16 19.14 16.16
C ASP A 357 7.27 19.03 17.42
N ARG A 358 6.57 20.10 17.79
CA ARG A 358 5.51 20.11 18.81
C ARG A 358 4.33 19.21 18.44
N ILE A 359 4.08 19.00 17.15
CA ILE A 359 2.96 18.21 16.62
C ILE A 359 3.51 16.91 16.06
N GLY A 360 3.02 15.77 16.57
CA GLY A 360 3.34 14.46 16.04
C GLY A 360 2.69 14.19 14.68
N ILE A 361 3.25 13.27 13.90
CA ILE A 361 2.67 12.84 12.63
C ILE A 361 2.20 11.39 12.78
N SER A 362 0.96 11.15 12.37
CA SER A 362 0.38 9.82 12.23
C SER A 362 0.26 9.45 10.75
N ALA A 363 0.41 8.16 10.45
CA ALA A 363 -0.15 7.61 9.23
C ALA A 363 -1.67 7.43 9.36
N GLN A 364 -2.37 7.40 8.24
CA GLN A 364 -3.81 7.10 8.21
C GLN A 364 -4.13 5.59 8.17
N ASN A 365 -3.13 4.76 7.88
CA ASN A 365 -3.19 3.29 7.88
C ASN A 365 -1.74 2.73 7.81
N CYS A 366 -1.55 1.44 8.05
CA CYS A 366 -0.31 0.72 7.73
C CYS A 366 -0.59 -0.75 7.36
N TRP A 367 0.41 -1.40 6.76
CA TRP A 367 0.39 -2.82 6.44
C TRP A 367 0.53 -3.69 7.70
N THR A 368 0.00 -4.92 7.64
CA THR A 368 -0.06 -5.83 8.79
C THR A 368 1.26 -6.52 9.15
N GLY A 369 2.35 -6.25 8.42
CA GLY A 369 3.62 -6.93 8.58
C GLY A 369 4.75 -6.20 7.86
N LYS A 370 5.88 -6.92 7.70
CA LYS A 370 7.05 -6.41 6.97
C LYS A 370 6.69 -6.01 5.54
N GLY A 371 7.37 -4.99 5.04
CA GLY A 371 7.35 -4.63 3.62
C GLY A 371 7.64 -5.81 2.69
N GLY A 372 7.20 -5.69 1.44
CA GLY A 372 7.30 -6.79 0.47
C GLY A 372 6.37 -6.61 -0.72
N ALA A 373 5.87 -7.74 -1.22
CA ALA A 373 5.01 -7.79 -2.39
C ALA A 373 3.56 -7.38 -2.06
N PHE A 374 3.33 -6.14 -1.61
CA PHE A 374 2.01 -5.63 -1.24
C PHE A 374 1.74 -4.31 -1.97
N THR A 375 1.33 -4.39 -3.24
CA THR A 375 1.17 -3.21 -4.10
C THR A 375 0.12 -2.25 -3.54
N GLY A 376 0.52 -0.99 -3.34
CA GLY A 376 -0.35 0.08 -2.82
C GLY A 376 -0.37 0.20 -1.30
N GLU A 377 0.25 -0.74 -0.58
CA GLU A 377 0.31 -0.71 0.88
C GLU A 377 1.60 -0.04 1.37
N ILE A 378 1.56 0.50 2.60
CA ILE A 378 2.69 1.19 3.24
C ILE A 378 3.04 0.47 4.55
N SER A 379 4.30 0.06 4.66
CA SER A 379 4.82 -0.67 5.83
C SER A 379 5.15 0.26 6.99
N VAL A 380 5.21 -0.29 8.20
CA VAL A 380 5.56 0.46 9.41
C VAL A 380 6.98 1.02 9.32
N GLU A 381 7.89 0.28 8.72
CA GLU A 381 9.28 0.66 8.50
C GLU A 381 9.39 1.90 7.60
N GLN A 382 8.59 1.96 6.53
CA GLN A 382 8.50 3.14 5.67
C GLN A 382 7.95 4.35 6.42
N LEU A 383 6.93 4.17 7.27
CA LEU A 383 6.37 5.26 8.07
C LEU A 383 7.39 5.82 9.07
N LYS A 384 8.16 4.94 9.72
CA LYS A 384 9.24 5.33 10.64
C LYS A 384 10.38 6.05 9.92
N ASP A 385 10.73 5.61 8.72
CA ASP A 385 11.70 6.27 7.83
C ASP A 385 11.27 7.71 7.47
N LEU A 386 9.96 7.99 7.43
CA LEU A 386 9.42 9.34 7.31
C LEU A 386 9.16 10.05 8.66
N GLY A 387 9.52 9.46 9.79
CA GLY A 387 9.39 10.06 11.11
C GLY A 387 7.96 10.07 11.69
N CYS A 388 7.05 9.26 11.17
CA CYS A 388 5.76 9.04 11.81
C CYS A 388 5.94 8.41 13.19
N LYS A 389 5.14 8.86 14.15
CA LYS A 389 5.11 8.32 15.52
C LYS A 389 3.85 7.51 15.81
N TRP A 390 2.80 7.70 15.00
CA TRP A 390 1.49 7.10 15.19
C TRP A 390 0.95 6.48 13.89
N ALA A 391 -0.02 5.58 14.01
CA ALA A 391 -0.88 5.14 12.92
C ALA A 391 -2.33 5.05 13.39
N ILE A 392 -3.26 5.57 12.58
CA ILE A 392 -4.70 5.35 12.75
C ILE A 392 -5.04 3.97 12.18
N LEU A 393 -5.66 3.11 12.98
CA LEU A 393 -6.00 1.74 12.58
C LEU A 393 -7.44 1.39 12.94
N GLY A 394 -8.12 0.73 12.00
CA GLY A 394 -9.52 0.35 12.16
C GLY A 394 -10.50 1.51 12.09
N HIS A 395 -10.14 2.62 11.44
CA HIS A 395 -11.05 3.73 11.20
C HIS A 395 -12.33 3.23 10.50
N SER A 396 -13.49 3.76 10.89
CA SER A 396 -14.83 3.39 10.40
C SER A 396 -14.91 3.25 8.88
N GLU A 397 -14.39 4.25 8.14
CA GLU A 397 -14.28 4.21 6.67
C GLU A 397 -13.53 2.97 6.14
N ARG A 398 -12.46 2.50 6.81
CA ARG A 398 -11.74 1.30 6.40
C ARG A 398 -12.51 0.02 6.73
N ARG A 399 -13.21 -0.01 7.87
CA ARG A 399 -14.06 -1.14 8.26
C ARG A 399 -15.25 -1.32 7.33
N HIS A 400 -15.96 -0.23 7.03
CA HIS A 400 -17.27 -0.30 6.39
C HIS A 400 -17.25 -0.05 4.88
N ILE A 401 -16.24 0.67 4.36
CA ILE A 401 -16.10 0.90 2.91
C ILE A 401 -15.11 -0.10 2.29
N LEU A 402 -13.98 -0.35 2.96
CA LEU A 402 -12.95 -1.27 2.46
C LEU A 402 -13.05 -2.68 3.03
N GLY A 403 -13.91 -2.91 4.02
CA GLY A 403 -14.17 -4.25 4.55
C GLY A 403 -13.07 -4.80 5.47
N GLU A 404 -12.24 -3.96 6.08
CA GLU A 404 -11.23 -4.45 7.03
C GLU A 404 -11.87 -5.05 8.28
N ASP A 405 -11.65 -6.35 8.49
CA ASP A 405 -12.17 -7.07 9.65
C ASP A 405 -11.35 -6.85 10.93
N ASP A 406 -11.96 -7.17 12.07
CA ASP A 406 -11.37 -6.98 13.40
C ASP A 406 -10.03 -7.68 13.60
N GLN A 407 -9.88 -8.91 13.09
CA GLN A 407 -8.67 -9.71 13.27
C GLN A 407 -7.53 -9.16 12.42
N PHE A 408 -7.83 -8.72 11.20
CA PHE A 408 -6.88 -8.05 10.33
C PHE A 408 -6.39 -6.73 10.96
N ILE A 409 -7.31 -5.94 11.52
CA ILE A 409 -6.97 -4.70 12.23
C ILE A 409 -6.15 -4.95 13.49
N GLY A 410 -6.51 -5.96 14.29
CA GLY A 410 -5.74 -6.37 15.47
C GLY A 410 -4.29 -6.75 15.12
N LYS A 411 -4.08 -7.49 14.02
CA LYS A 411 -2.73 -7.83 13.53
C LYS A 411 -1.93 -6.60 13.09
N LYS A 412 -2.56 -5.63 12.42
CA LYS A 412 -1.90 -4.35 12.09
C LYS A 412 -1.44 -3.62 13.34
N ALA A 413 -2.30 -3.51 14.34
CA ALA A 413 -1.97 -2.83 15.59
C ALA A 413 -0.83 -3.53 16.32
N ALA A 414 -0.88 -4.87 16.41
CA ALA A 414 0.19 -5.65 17.01
C ALA A 414 1.54 -5.42 16.32
N TYR A 415 1.58 -5.44 14.99
CA TYR A 415 2.81 -5.21 14.22
C TYR A 415 3.32 -3.76 14.35
N ALA A 416 2.41 -2.78 14.26
CA ALA A 416 2.76 -1.37 14.45
C ALA A 416 3.41 -1.12 15.82
N LEU A 417 2.82 -1.68 16.89
CA LEU A 417 3.36 -1.57 18.25
C LEU A 417 4.68 -2.32 18.41
N SER A 418 4.83 -3.52 17.83
CA SER A 418 6.10 -4.27 17.93
C SER A 418 7.25 -3.55 17.23
N GLU A 419 6.94 -2.77 16.19
CA GLU A 419 7.92 -1.94 15.49
C GLU A 419 8.05 -0.52 16.09
N GLY A 420 7.34 -0.20 17.18
CA GLY A 420 7.51 1.03 17.95
C GLY A 420 6.72 2.24 17.46
N LEU A 421 5.69 2.06 16.62
CA LEU A 421 4.67 3.09 16.39
C LEU A 421 3.61 3.05 17.49
N GLY A 422 3.10 4.20 17.88
CA GLY A 422 1.85 4.30 18.62
C GLY A 422 0.65 4.01 17.72
N VAL A 423 -0.45 3.54 18.30
CA VAL A 423 -1.67 3.20 17.57
C VAL A 423 -2.85 4.00 18.08
N ILE A 424 -3.53 4.70 17.17
CA ILE A 424 -4.87 5.25 17.39
C ILE A 424 -5.86 4.16 16.92
N ALA A 425 -6.35 3.36 17.86
CA ALA A 425 -7.20 2.19 17.64
C ALA A 425 -8.67 2.61 17.60
N CYS A 426 -9.26 2.61 16.41
CA CYS A 426 -10.64 3.06 16.21
C CYS A 426 -11.66 1.92 16.38
N ILE A 427 -12.75 2.25 17.07
CA ILE A 427 -13.93 1.38 17.31
C ILE A 427 -15.21 2.19 17.13
N GLY A 428 -16.33 1.53 16.87
CA GLY A 428 -17.60 2.21 16.65
C GLY A 428 -18.67 1.31 16.04
N GLU A 429 -19.93 1.67 16.26
CA GLU A 429 -21.10 0.96 15.75
C GLU A 429 -21.84 1.75 14.66
N LEU A 430 -22.42 1.00 13.71
CA LEU A 430 -23.32 1.52 12.68
C LEU A 430 -24.68 1.93 13.24
N LEU A 431 -25.44 2.68 12.45
CA LEU A 431 -26.77 3.14 12.85
C LEU A 431 -27.72 1.98 13.16
N GLU A 432 -27.74 0.98 12.31
CA GLU A 432 -28.60 -0.20 12.44
C GLU A 432 -28.20 -1.04 13.66
N GLU A 433 -26.92 -1.05 14.01
CA GLU A 433 -26.41 -1.75 15.21
C GLU A 433 -26.84 -1.02 16.48
N ARG A 434 -26.75 0.32 16.51
CA ARG A 434 -27.24 1.13 17.63
C ARG A 434 -28.73 1.00 17.82
N GLU A 435 -29.52 1.10 16.75
CA GLU A 435 -30.98 0.97 16.80
C GLU A 435 -31.43 -0.44 17.23
N ALA A 436 -30.58 -1.46 17.00
CA ALA A 436 -30.78 -2.81 17.50
C ALA A 436 -30.29 -3.04 18.94
N GLY A 437 -29.81 -2.00 19.64
CA GLY A 437 -29.28 -2.10 21.00
C GLY A 437 -27.92 -2.81 21.11
N LYS A 438 -27.13 -2.84 20.02
CA LYS A 438 -25.88 -3.60 19.92
C LYS A 438 -24.60 -2.75 20.04
N THR A 439 -24.70 -1.48 20.44
CA THR A 439 -23.54 -0.58 20.57
C THR A 439 -22.39 -1.24 21.34
N PHE A 440 -22.67 -1.75 22.54
CA PHE A 440 -21.63 -2.36 23.38
C PHE A 440 -21.15 -3.69 22.82
N ASP A 441 -22.03 -4.52 22.26
CA ASP A 441 -21.62 -5.79 21.64
C ASP A 441 -20.61 -5.57 20.51
N VAL A 442 -20.84 -4.56 19.68
CA VAL A 442 -19.97 -4.20 18.55
C VAL A 442 -18.65 -3.62 19.05
N CYS A 443 -18.70 -2.59 19.90
CA CYS A 443 -17.49 -1.95 20.44
C CYS A 443 -16.63 -2.94 21.22
N PHE A 444 -17.23 -3.79 22.06
CA PHE A 444 -16.48 -4.77 22.85
C PHE A 444 -15.90 -5.91 22.02
N ARG A 445 -16.58 -6.32 20.94
CA ARG A 445 -16.02 -7.27 19.97
C ARG A 445 -14.77 -6.68 19.28
N GLN A 446 -14.84 -5.43 18.84
CA GLN A 446 -13.70 -4.74 18.21
C GLN A 446 -12.55 -4.55 19.22
N MET A 447 -12.85 -4.12 20.44
CA MET A 447 -11.88 -4.00 21.55
C MET A 447 -11.19 -5.32 21.87
N LYS A 448 -11.95 -6.42 21.91
CA LYS A 448 -11.41 -7.76 22.15
C LYS A 448 -10.37 -8.16 21.09
N ALA A 449 -10.60 -7.81 19.83
CA ALA A 449 -9.65 -8.14 18.77
C ALA A 449 -8.31 -7.41 18.93
N PHE A 450 -8.33 -6.14 19.38
CA PHE A 450 -7.10 -5.45 19.79
C PHE A 450 -6.47 -6.14 21.01
N ALA A 451 -7.23 -6.35 22.09
CA ALA A 451 -6.72 -6.93 23.33
C ALA A 451 -6.05 -8.30 23.17
N VAL A 452 -6.57 -9.13 22.26
CA VAL A 452 -5.99 -10.45 21.96
C VAL A 452 -4.69 -10.37 21.16
N ALA A 453 -4.53 -9.33 20.33
CA ALA A 453 -3.41 -9.23 19.40
C ALA A 453 -2.24 -8.39 19.91
N VAL A 454 -2.50 -7.29 20.62
CA VAL A 454 -1.47 -6.30 20.97
C VAL A 454 -0.55 -6.77 22.11
N PRO A 455 0.75 -6.46 22.05
CA PRO A 455 1.70 -6.88 23.08
C PRO A 455 1.62 -6.04 24.37
N SER A 456 1.17 -4.79 24.27
CA SER A 456 1.00 -3.84 25.38
C SER A 456 0.01 -2.74 24.98
N TRP A 457 -0.58 -2.06 25.98
CA TRP A 457 -1.48 -0.91 25.82
C TRP A 457 -0.79 0.45 26.03
N ASP A 458 0.50 0.48 26.37
CA ASP A 458 1.23 1.71 26.73
C ASP A 458 1.20 2.79 25.64
N ASN A 459 1.25 2.37 24.37
CA ASN A 459 1.26 3.25 23.21
C ASN A 459 -0.03 3.14 22.37
N ILE A 460 -1.17 2.88 23.03
CA ILE A 460 -2.49 2.83 22.39
C ILE A 460 -3.34 4.01 22.88
N VAL A 461 -4.01 4.65 21.93
CA VAL A 461 -5.13 5.57 22.15
C VAL A 461 -6.36 4.96 21.50
N ILE A 462 -7.48 4.86 22.22
CA ILE A 462 -8.73 4.35 21.66
C ILE A 462 -9.52 5.53 21.11
N ALA A 463 -9.99 5.45 19.88
CA ALA A 463 -10.90 6.42 19.29
C ALA A 463 -12.29 5.82 19.12
N TYR A 464 -13.28 6.31 19.87
CA TYR A 464 -14.68 5.93 19.67
C TYR A 464 -15.31 6.77 18.57
N GLU A 465 -15.72 6.12 17.48
CA GLU A 465 -16.42 6.71 16.35
C GLU A 465 -17.91 6.35 16.41
N PRO A 466 -18.82 7.28 16.73
CA PRO A 466 -20.26 7.05 16.62
C PRO A 466 -20.67 7.05 15.15
N VAL A 467 -20.39 5.96 14.40
CA VAL A 467 -20.65 5.88 12.95
C VAL A 467 -22.12 6.12 12.63
N TRP A 468 -23.01 5.71 13.54
CA TRP A 468 -24.43 6.03 13.52
C TRP A 468 -24.78 7.53 13.41
N ALA A 469 -23.88 8.43 13.78
CA ALA A 469 -24.00 9.89 13.71
C ALA A 469 -23.08 10.54 12.66
N ILE A 470 -22.35 9.76 11.85
CA ILE A 470 -21.46 10.27 10.81
C ILE A 470 -22.18 10.19 9.46
N GLY A 471 -22.59 11.34 8.92
CA GLY A 471 -23.23 11.42 7.59
C GLY A 471 -24.68 10.91 7.53
N THR A 472 -25.29 10.54 8.66
CA THR A 472 -26.67 10.02 8.76
C THR A 472 -27.71 11.13 9.02
N GLY A 473 -27.26 12.35 9.28
CA GLY A 473 -28.11 13.46 9.74
C GLY A 473 -28.47 13.42 11.23
N LYS A 474 -28.09 12.35 11.95
CA LYS A 474 -28.16 12.31 13.42
C LYS A 474 -26.92 12.98 14.04
N VAL A 475 -27.08 13.50 15.25
CA VAL A 475 -26.01 14.14 16.02
C VAL A 475 -25.91 13.44 17.37
N ALA A 476 -24.71 13.04 17.75
CA ALA A 476 -24.43 12.50 19.07
C ALA A 476 -24.24 13.64 20.07
N THR A 477 -24.94 13.57 21.21
CA THR A 477 -24.75 14.53 22.31
C THR A 477 -23.52 14.17 23.15
N PRO A 478 -22.95 15.12 23.92
CA PRO A 478 -21.85 14.83 24.84
C PRO A 478 -22.15 13.67 25.81
N GLU A 479 -23.37 13.59 26.32
CA GLU A 479 -23.79 12.53 27.25
C GLU A 479 -23.80 11.16 26.57
N GLN A 480 -24.22 11.08 25.30
CA GLN A 480 -24.18 9.83 24.53
C GLN A 480 -22.74 9.39 24.22
N ALA A 481 -21.83 10.34 24.03
CA ALA A 481 -20.40 10.04 23.89
C ALA A 481 -19.82 9.54 25.22
N GLN A 482 -20.11 10.23 26.33
CA GLN A 482 -19.67 9.86 27.67
C GLN A 482 -20.17 8.47 28.07
N GLU A 483 -21.43 8.12 27.78
CA GLU A 483 -21.99 6.78 28.03
C GLU A 483 -21.11 5.66 27.46
N VAL A 484 -20.67 5.81 26.20
CA VAL A 484 -19.85 4.80 25.53
C VAL A 484 -18.42 4.81 26.06
N HIS A 485 -17.85 5.99 26.32
CA HIS A 485 -16.49 6.11 26.86
C HIS A 485 -16.36 5.43 28.24
N VAL A 486 -17.31 5.66 29.15
CA VAL A 486 -17.38 4.98 30.47
C VAL A 486 -17.42 3.47 30.29
N ALA A 487 -18.27 2.98 29.38
CA ALA A 487 -18.43 1.54 29.13
C ALA A 487 -17.14 0.92 28.54
N VAL A 488 -16.43 1.63 27.67
CA VAL A 488 -15.13 1.20 27.12
C VAL A 488 -14.06 1.17 28.21
N ARG A 489 -14.03 2.17 29.12
CA ARG A 489 -13.09 2.18 30.24
C ARG A 489 -13.36 1.05 31.23
N ASP A 490 -14.62 0.80 31.57
CA ASP A 490 -15.03 -0.34 32.39
C ASP A 490 -14.66 -1.68 31.73
N TRP A 491 -14.84 -1.79 30.41
CA TRP A 491 -14.41 -2.96 29.66
C TRP A 491 -12.89 -3.19 29.77
N LEU A 492 -12.07 -2.16 29.60
CA LEU A 492 -10.61 -2.25 29.80
C LEU A 492 -10.25 -2.70 31.20
N SER A 493 -10.93 -2.16 32.22
CA SER A 493 -10.67 -2.48 33.62
C SER A 493 -10.90 -3.96 33.91
N LYS A 494 -12.00 -4.51 33.37
CA LYS A 494 -12.42 -5.90 33.55
C LYS A 494 -11.66 -6.91 32.68
N ASN A 495 -11.27 -6.53 31.47
CA ASN A 495 -10.73 -7.47 30.47
C ASN A 495 -9.22 -7.33 30.24
N VAL A 496 -8.60 -6.24 30.68
CA VAL A 496 -7.15 -6.02 30.59
C VAL A 496 -6.57 -5.81 31.98
N SER A 497 -6.77 -4.63 32.58
CA SER A 497 -6.45 -4.34 33.98
C SER A 497 -6.97 -2.95 34.37
N ALA A 498 -7.16 -2.72 35.67
CA ALA A 498 -7.49 -1.40 36.20
C ALA A 498 -6.40 -0.35 35.88
N GLU A 499 -5.13 -0.77 35.87
CA GLU A 499 -4.00 0.09 35.50
C GLU A 499 -4.11 0.56 34.04
N VAL A 500 -4.34 -0.36 33.10
CA VAL A 500 -4.53 -0.02 31.68
C VAL A 500 -5.74 0.89 31.51
N ALA A 501 -6.87 0.58 32.14
CA ALA A 501 -8.07 1.41 32.07
C ALA A 501 -7.84 2.85 32.54
N SER A 502 -7.03 3.03 33.59
CA SER A 502 -6.70 4.36 34.12
C SER A 502 -5.67 5.13 33.30
N LYS A 503 -4.86 4.44 32.47
CA LYS A 503 -3.77 5.03 31.68
C LYS A 503 -4.13 5.24 30.21
N THR A 504 -5.03 4.42 29.66
CA THR A 504 -5.42 4.50 28.26
C THR A 504 -6.33 5.70 28.03
N ARG A 505 -5.96 6.50 27.03
CA ARG A 505 -6.76 7.64 26.57
C ARG A 505 -7.86 7.14 25.65
N ILE A 506 -9.10 7.54 25.93
CA ILE A 506 -10.28 7.26 25.10
C ILE A 506 -10.75 8.58 24.50
N ILE A 507 -10.47 8.78 23.21
CA ILE A 507 -10.78 10.00 22.47
C ILE A 507 -12.07 9.86 21.66
N TYR A 508 -12.78 10.96 21.52
CA TYR A 508 -14.03 10.99 20.76
C TYR A 508 -13.74 11.29 19.28
N GLY A 509 -14.15 10.38 18.40
CA GLY A 509 -13.95 10.43 16.94
C GLY A 509 -15.20 10.81 16.15
N GLY A 510 -16.25 11.31 16.81
CA GLY A 510 -17.44 11.84 16.13
C GLY A 510 -17.21 13.24 15.54
N SER A 511 -18.31 13.93 15.21
CA SER A 511 -18.24 15.29 14.65
C SER A 511 -17.79 16.31 15.70
N VAL A 512 -16.48 16.59 15.76
CA VAL A 512 -15.88 17.64 16.59
C VAL A 512 -15.57 18.87 15.74
N ASN A 513 -15.95 20.06 16.24
CA ASN A 513 -15.68 21.35 15.61
C ASN A 513 -15.46 22.44 16.70
N GLY A 514 -15.12 23.66 16.26
CA GLY A 514 -14.84 24.76 17.18
C GLY A 514 -16.01 25.14 18.10
N SER A 515 -17.26 24.84 17.71
CA SER A 515 -18.46 25.17 18.49
C SER A 515 -18.81 24.16 19.59
N ASN A 516 -18.39 22.89 19.47
CA ASN A 516 -18.78 21.84 20.42
C ASN A 516 -17.61 21.22 21.22
N CYS A 517 -16.36 21.46 20.82
CA CYS A 517 -15.19 20.87 21.48
C CYS A 517 -15.10 21.18 22.98
N THR A 518 -15.43 22.41 23.39
CA THR A 518 -15.44 22.83 24.80
C THR A 518 -16.45 22.08 25.65
N GLU A 519 -17.60 21.71 25.09
CA GLU A 519 -18.64 20.97 25.81
C GLU A 519 -18.25 19.50 25.95
N LEU A 520 -17.82 18.88 24.85
CA LEU A 520 -17.31 17.50 24.86
C LEU A 520 -16.09 17.32 25.76
N ALA A 521 -15.19 18.31 25.84
CA ALA A 521 -13.98 18.24 26.67
C ALA A 521 -14.28 18.22 28.18
N LYS A 522 -15.50 18.58 28.62
CA LYS A 522 -15.90 18.55 30.04
C LYS A 522 -16.32 17.17 30.50
N GLU A 523 -16.66 16.27 29.59
CA GLU A 523 -17.04 14.91 29.93
C GLU A 523 -15.85 14.15 30.54
N GLU A 524 -16.12 13.43 31.63
CA GLU A 524 -15.09 12.85 32.50
C GLU A 524 -14.16 11.89 31.72
N ASP A 525 -14.73 11.00 30.91
CA ASP A 525 -14.01 9.93 30.21
C ASP A 525 -13.65 10.29 28.75
N ILE A 526 -13.93 11.51 28.30
CA ILE A 526 -13.48 12.02 27.01
C ILE A 526 -12.07 12.61 27.17
N ASP A 527 -11.06 11.85 26.77
CA ASP A 527 -9.64 12.22 26.93
C ASP A 527 -9.07 13.00 25.74
N GLY A 528 -9.93 13.43 24.83
CA GLY A 528 -9.54 14.19 23.64
C GLY A 528 -10.34 13.81 22.41
N PHE A 529 -9.78 14.09 21.22
CA PHE A 529 -10.52 14.04 19.97
C PHE A 529 -9.74 13.41 18.81
N LEU A 530 -10.44 12.69 17.94
CA LEU A 530 -9.99 12.37 16.58
C LEU A 530 -10.80 13.21 15.59
N VAL A 531 -10.28 14.37 15.23
CA VAL A 531 -10.98 15.41 14.47
C VAL A 531 -10.90 15.12 12.97
N GLY A 532 -12.07 15.06 12.31
CA GLY A 532 -12.19 14.95 10.85
C GLY A 532 -12.03 16.29 10.13
N GLY A 533 -13.09 16.77 9.46
CA GLY A 533 -13.02 17.93 8.55
C GLY A 533 -12.55 19.24 9.19
N ALA A 534 -12.78 19.47 10.49
CA ALA A 534 -12.27 20.66 11.18
C ALA A 534 -10.74 20.67 11.30
N SER A 535 -10.07 19.51 11.19
CA SER A 535 -8.60 19.41 11.19
C SER A 535 -7.94 20.00 9.94
N LEU A 536 -8.72 20.22 8.86
CA LEU A 536 -8.25 20.85 7.62
C LEU A 536 -8.25 22.39 7.70
N LYS A 537 -8.60 22.96 8.86
CA LYS A 537 -8.67 24.40 9.09
C LYS A 537 -7.80 24.73 10.31
N GLY A 538 -6.55 25.15 10.07
CA GLY A 538 -5.54 25.33 11.12
C GLY A 538 -6.01 26.10 12.35
N PRO A 539 -6.62 27.30 12.22
CA PRO A 539 -7.12 28.05 13.38
C PRO A 539 -8.24 27.35 14.16
N GLU A 540 -9.15 26.66 13.47
CA GLU A 540 -10.23 25.91 14.11
C GLU A 540 -9.67 24.68 14.84
N PHE A 541 -8.72 23.95 14.23
CA PHE A 541 -8.05 22.82 14.86
C PHE A 541 -7.27 23.24 16.10
N ALA A 542 -6.55 24.36 16.07
CA ALA A 542 -5.87 24.91 17.23
C ALA A 542 -6.85 25.27 18.36
N THR A 543 -8.03 25.78 18.02
CA THR A 543 -9.10 26.04 19.00
C THR A 543 -9.56 24.74 19.67
N ILE A 544 -9.72 23.66 18.89
CA ILE A 544 -10.07 22.33 19.41
C ILE A 544 -8.96 21.78 20.32
N VAL A 545 -7.68 21.94 19.94
CA VAL A 545 -6.54 21.58 20.80
C VAL A 545 -6.60 22.30 22.14
N ASN A 546 -6.89 23.61 22.14
CA ASN A 546 -6.90 24.44 23.34
C ASN A 546 -8.17 24.26 24.20
N SER A 547 -9.15 23.47 23.75
CA SER A 547 -10.34 23.12 24.55
C SER A 547 -10.01 22.31 25.81
N VAL A 548 -8.79 21.78 25.94
CA VAL A 548 -8.28 21.17 27.19
C VAL A 548 -8.44 22.08 28.41
N THR A 549 -8.41 23.40 28.21
CA THR A 549 -8.62 24.38 29.28
C THR A 549 -9.99 24.23 29.93
N ALA A 550 -11.01 23.78 29.20
CA ALA A 550 -12.34 23.49 29.74
C ALA A 550 -12.35 22.26 30.64
N LYS A 551 -11.54 21.22 30.31
CA LYS A 551 -11.38 20.02 31.14
C LYS A 551 -10.74 20.37 32.49
N LYS A 552 -9.76 21.28 32.50
CA LYS A 552 -9.12 21.78 33.73
C LYS A 552 -10.03 22.61 34.63
N VAL A 553 -11.03 23.29 34.05
CA VAL A 553 -12.00 24.09 34.83
C VAL A 553 -13.09 23.19 35.44
N ALA A 554 -13.37 22.05 34.82
CA ALA A 554 -14.37 21.10 35.29
C ALA A 554 -13.83 20.13 36.37
N ALA A 555 -12.54 19.78 36.31
CA ALA A 555 -11.82 19.01 37.32
C ALA A 555 -11.46 19.85 38.55
#